data_AF-A0AAW1MXC3-F1
#
_entry.id   AF-A0AAW1MXC3-F1
#
_cell.length_a   1.000
_cell.length_b   1.000
_cell.length_c   1.000
_cell.angle_alpha   90.00
_cell.angle_beta   90.00
_cell.angle_gamma   90.00
#
_symmetry.space_group_name_H-M   'P 1'
#
loop_
_entity.id
_entity.type
_entity.pdbx_description
1 polymer ?
#
loop_
_entity_poly.entity_id
_entity_poly.type
_entity_poly.pdbx_seq_one_letter_code
_entity_poly.pdbx_strand_id
1 'polypeptide(L)'
;MGIQIVMALMKPILNLGYCLTTDDFYTSPILADILLRHKTDLFWTLKSNRKEVPNDLQKKKLKKREMVAYERGKVCVMKWKDTKGVALLSTIHKPEIIEIQPTRDSKKIPKVVHGYNNSMGGVDRIDQHLTN
;
A
#
# COMPACT_ATOMS: atom_id res chain seq x y z
N MET A 1 -5.18 4.13 -18.60
CA MET A 1 -5.62 5.46 -18.14
C MET A 1 -4.97 5.86 -16.81
N GLY A 2 -5.23 5.18 -15.67
CA GLY A 2 -4.66 5.58 -14.37
C GLY A 2 -3.13 5.63 -14.29
N ILE A 3 -2.42 4.66 -14.86
CA ILE A 3 -0.93 4.63 -14.87
C ILE A 3 -0.33 5.87 -15.54
N GLN A 4 -0.89 6.30 -16.67
CA GLN A 4 -0.36 7.45 -17.42
C GLN A 4 -0.47 8.75 -16.62
N ILE A 5 -1.57 8.93 -15.88
CA ILE A 5 -1.77 10.08 -15.00
C ILE A 5 -0.70 10.10 -13.90
N VAL A 6 -0.49 8.97 -13.22
CA VAL A 6 0.54 8.87 -12.18
C VAL A 6 1.92 9.17 -12.75
N MET A 7 2.27 8.56 -13.89
CA MET A 7 3.59 8.78 -14.51
C MET A 7 3.80 10.22 -14.95
N ALA A 8 2.75 10.90 -15.45
CA ALA A 8 2.82 12.32 -15.81
C ALA A 8 3.09 13.20 -14.58
N LEU A 9 2.38 12.96 -13.47
CA LEU A 9 2.55 13.72 -12.23
C LEU A 9 3.90 13.45 -11.55
N MET A 10 4.39 12.22 -11.62
CA MET A 10 5.65 11.82 -11.00
C MET A 10 6.88 12.28 -11.77
N LYS A 11 6.73 12.64 -13.06
CA LYS A 11 7.83 13.00 -13.97
C LYS A 11 8.95 13.87 -13.36
N PRO A 12 8.67 14.98 -12.61
CA PRO A 12 9.73 15.82 -12.05
C PRO A 12 10.53 15.16 -10.93
N ILE A 13 10.00 14.10 -10.30
CA ILE A 13 10.59 13.47 -9.12
C ILE A 13 10.95 11.98 -9.32
N LEU A 14 10.83 11.47 -10.54
CA LEU A 14 11.29 10.12 -10.89
C LEU A 14 12.82 10.01 -10.75
N ASN A 15 13.29 8.80 -10.44
CA ASN A 15 14.72 8.45 -10.28
C ASN A 15 15.43 9.03 -9.05
N LEU A 16 14.72 9.77 -8.19
CA LEU A 16 15.29 10.39 -6.99
C LEU A 16 15.26 9.48 -5.74
N GLY A 17 14.76 8.24 -5.86
CA GLY A 17 14.70 7.31 -4.73
C GLY A 17 13.48 7.51 -3.83
N TYR A 18 12.50 8.31 -4.24
CA TYR A 18 11.28 8.53 -3.46
C TYR A 18 10.37 7.31 -3.40
N CYS A 19 9.51 7.30 -2.38
CA CYS A 19 8.47 6.32 -2.19
C CYS A 19 7.10 6.97 -2.37
N LEU A 20 6.31 6.44 -3.31
CA LEU A 20 4.99 6.93 -3.65
C LEU A 20 3.91 6.17 -2.86
N THR A 21 2.93 6.91 -2.36
CA THR A 21 1.65 6.40 -1.86
C THR A 21 0.52 6.97 -2.72
N THR A 22 -0.38 6.13 -3.23
CA THR A 22 -1.52 6.56 -4.06
C THR A 22 -2.82 5.90 -3.62
N ASP A 23 -3.95 6.48 -4.03
CA ASP A 23 -5.26 5.85 -3.90
C ASP A 23 -5.35 4.48 -4.63
N ASP A 24 -6.23 3.60 -4.14
CA ASP A 24 -6.43 2.24 -4.65
C ASP A 24 -6.83 2.19 -6.14
N PHE A 25 -7.40 3.29 -6.65
CA PHE A 25 -7.79 3.45 -8.04
C PHE A 25 -6.58 3.51 -8.97
N TYR A 26 -5.42 3.97 -8.48
CA TYR A 26 -4.19 4.07 -9.26
C TYR A 26 -3.23 2.92 -8.96
N THR A 27 -3.21 2.43 -7.72
CA THR A 27 -2.30 1.37 -7.28
C THR A 27 -2.54 0.05 -8.03
N SER A 28 -1.47 -0.50 -8.60
CA SER A 28 -1.49 -1.82 -9.25
C SER A 28 -0.08 -2.43 -9.31
N PRO A 29 0.05 -3.76 -9.42
CA PRO A 29 1.34 -4.41 -9.63
C PRO A 29 2.09 -3.91 -10.87
N ILE A 30 1.38 -3.60 -11.96
CA ILE A 30 1.99 -3.04 -13.18
C ILE A 30 2.59 -1.65 -12.91
N LEU A 31 1.86 -0.79 -12.20
CA LEU A 31 2.39 0.53 -11.83
C LEU A 31 3.65 0.39 -10.97
N ALA A 32 3.65 -0.55 -10.02
CA ALA A 32 4.83 -0.83 -9.20
C ALA A 32 6.04 -1.25 -10.05
N ASP A 33 5.86 -2.16 -11.02
CA ASP A 33 6.93 -2.57 -11.93
C ASP A 33 7.47 -1.40 -12.78
N ILE A 34 6.61 -0.47 -13.19
CA ILE A 34 7.03 0.73 -13.92
C ILE A 34 7.84 1.66 -13.02
N LEU A 35 7.34 1.98 -11.83
CA LEU A 35 8.00 2.90 -10.89
C LEU A 35 9.34 2.36 -10.41
N LEU A 36 9.45 1.04 -10.20
CA LEU A 36 10.71 0.40 -9.82
C LEU A 36 11.81 0.58 -10.89
N ARG A 37 11.45 0.59 -12.18
CA ARG A 37 12.39 0.91 -13.27
C ARG A 37 12.89 2.35 -13.23
N HIS A 38 12.15 3.22 -12.56
CA HIS A 38 12.49 4.63 -12.34
C HIS A 38 12.97 4.91 -10.91
N LYS A 39 13.54 3.91 -10.21
CA LYS A 39 14.02 4.03 -8.82
C LYS A 39 13.00 4.71 -7.89
N THR A 40 11.73 4.41 -8.08
CA THR A 40 10.64 4.92 -7.27
C THR A 40 9.90 3.73 -6.67
N ASP A 41 9.82 3.70 -5.35
CA ASP A 41 9.07 2.68 -4.64
C ASP A 41 7.58 3.05 -4.57
N LEU A 42 6.72 2.06 -4.35
CA LEU A 42 5.27 2.25 -4.21
C LEU A 42 4.74 1.37 -3.09
N PHE A 43 3.90 1.92 -2.24
CA PHE A 43 3.06 1.12 -1.37
C PHE A 43 1.74 1.83 -1.10
N TRP A 44 0.65 1.07 -1.07
CA TRP A 44 -0.58 1.39 -0.34
C TRP A 44 -1.62 0.29 -0.60
N THR A 45 -2.91 0.61 -0.42
CA THR A 45 -4.02 -0.23 -0.83
C THR A 45 -4.11 -0.32 -2.36
N LEU A 46 -4.66 -1.44 -2.84
CA LEU A 46 -5.05 -1.62 -4.24
C LEU A 46 -6.43 -2.28 -4.31
N LYS A 47 -7.11 -2.10 -5.43
CA LYS A 47 -8.35 -2.84 -5.69
C LYS A 47 -8.07 -4.33 -5.81
N SER A 48 -8.80 -5.14 -5.05
CA SER A 48 -8.60 -6.59 -5.00
C SER A 48 -8.97 -7.29 -6.32
N ASN A 49 -9.87 -6.70 -7.13
CA ASN A 49 -10.32 -7.24 -8.40
C ASN A 49 -9.41 -6.91 -9.60
N ARG A 50 -8.20 -6.36 -9.35
CA ARG A 50 -7.20 -6.13 -10.40
C ARG A 50 -6.75 -7.46 -10.99
N LYS A 51 -6.56 -7.50 -12.31
CA LYS A 51 -6.19 -8.70 -13.06
C LYS A 51 -4.87 -9.32 -12.56
N GLU A 52 -3.97 -8.48 -12.06
CA GLU A 52 -2.63 -8.87 -11.65
C GLU A 52 -2.57 -9.34 -10.19
N VAL A 53 -3.66 -9.21 -9.45
CA VAL A 53 -3.77 -9.72 -8.08
C VAL A 53 -4.09 -11.22 -8.14
N PRO A 54 -3.29 -12.10 -7.52
CA PRO A 54 -3.52 -13.54 -7.57
C PRO A 54 -4.93 -13.92 -7.10
N ASN A 55 -5.63 -14.74 -7.87
CA ASN A 55 -6.99 -15.20 -7.54
C ASN A 55 -7.05 -15.89 -6.17
N ASP A 56 -6.00 -16.62 -5.80
CA ASP A 56 -5.90 -17.29 -4.51
C ASP A 56 -5.85 -16.30 -3.35
N LEU A 57 -5.15 -15.17 -3.52
CA LEU A 57 -5.19 -14.07 -2.57
C LEU A 57 -6.60 -13.46 -2.48
N GLN A 58 -7.25 -13.22 -3.62
CA GLN A 58 -8.61 -12.65 -3.66
C GLN A 58 -9.61 -13.55 -2.93
N LYS A 59 -9.56 -14.87 -3.16
CA LYS A 59 -10.51 -15.85 -2.62
C LYS A 59 -10.20 -16.28 -1.19
N LYS A 60 -8.97 -16.08 -0.68
CA LYS A 60 -8.58 -16.49 0.67
C LYS A 60 -9.51 -15.88 1.72
N LYS A 61 -10.16 -16.73 2.52
CA LYS A 61 -10.92 -16.32 3.71
C LYS A 61 -9.95 -16.22 4.89
N LEU A 62 -9.86 -15.04 5.49
CA LEU A 62 -9.00 -14.75 6.63
C LEU A 62 -9.85 -14.57 7.89
N LYS A 63 -9.28 -14.89 9.06
CA LYS A 63 -9.78 -14.46 10.36
C LYS A 63 -9.36 -13.01 10.63
N LYS A 64 -9.96 -12.39 11.64
CA LYS A 64 -9.59 -11.03 12.05
C LYS A 64 -8.11 -11.00 12.47
N ARG A 65 -7.39 -9.99 11.98
CA ARG A 65 -5.95 -9.74 12.13
C ARG A 65 -5.03 -10.75 11.43
N GLU A 66 -5.55 -11.66 10.62
CA GLU A 66 -4.72 -12.51 9.76
C GLU A 66 -4.30 -11.80 8.47
N MET A 67 -3.16 -12.22 7.94
CA MET A 67 -2.62 -11.75 6.67
C MET A 67 -2.09 -12.92 5.84
N VAL A 68 -2.24 -12.82 4.52
CA VAL A 68 -1.54 -13.66 3.54
C VAL A 68 -0.83 -12.74 2.55
N ALA A 69 0.30 -13.18 2.01
CA ALA A 69 1.08 -12.40 1.05
C ALA A 69 1.62 -13.28 -0.08
N TYR A 70 1.83 -12.65 -1.22
CA TYR A 70 2.48 -13.22 -2.40
C TYR A 70 3.52 -12.23 -2.88
N GLU A 71 4.73 -12.73 -3.13
CA GLU A 71 5.88 -11.90 -3.47
C GLU A 71 6.47 -12.31 -4.81
N ARG A 72 6.85 -11.30 -5.59
CA ARG A 72 7.63 -11.45 -6.81
C ARG A 72 8.70 -10.38 -6.85
N GLY A 73 9.93 -10.78 -6.52
CA GLY A 73 11.04 -9.83 -6.36
C GLY A 73 10.70 -8.81 -5.27
N LYS A 74 10.81 -7.52 -5.60
CA LYS A 74 10.41 -6.43 -4.69
C LYS A 74 8.90 -6.26 -4.52
N VAL A 75 8.08 -6.70 -5.47
CA VAL A 75 6.64 -6.44 -5.43
C VAL A 75 5.95 -7.46 -4.54
N CYS A 76 5.39 -6.99 -3.42
CA CYS A 76 4.63 -7.80 -2.48
C CYS A 76 3.16 -7.37 -2.49
N VAL A 77 2.26 -8.32 -2.76
CA VAL A 77 0.81 -8.13 -2.65
C VAL A 77 0.32 -8.91 -1.44
N MET A 78 -0.45 -8.25 -0.58
CA MET A 78 -0.92 -8.79 0.67
C MET A 78 -2.44 -8.67 0.75
N LYS A 79 -3.08 -9.60 1.45
CA LYS A 79 -4.46 -9.44 1.92
C LYS A 79 -4.44 -9.53 3.43
N TRP A 80 -4.99 -8.51 4.07
CA TRP A 80 -5.14 -8.44 5.51
C TRP A 80 -6.60 -8.20 5.85
N LYS A 81 -7.05 -8.74 6.98
CA LYS A 81 -8.43 -8.54 7.44
C LYS A 81 -8.44 -7.92 8.82
N ASP A 82 -8.93 -6.69 8.94
CA ASP A 82 -9.37 -6.16 10.25
C ASP A 82 -10.86 -6.47 10.43
N THR A 83 -11.74 -5.48 10.29
CA THR A 83 -13.19 -5.68 10.16
C THR A 83 -13.56 -6.18 8.76
N LYS A 84 -12.94 -5.60 7.72
CA LYS A 84 -13.09 -5.97 6.32
C LYS A 84 -11.75 -6.43 5.74
N GLY A 85 -11.80 -7.21 4.67
CA GLY A 85 -10.61 -7.61 3.93
C GLY A 85 -10.10 -6.44 3.08
N VAL A 86 -8.82 -6.14 3.20
CA VAL A 86 -8.11 -5.09 2.46
C VAL A 86 -6.98 -5.75 1.69
N ALA A 87 -6.83 -5.39 0.42
CA ALA A 87 -5.66 -5.74 -0.37
C ALA A 87 -4.63 -4.60 -0.28
N LEU A 88 -3.38 -4.97 -0.13
CA LEU A 88 -2.25 -4.06 0.04
C LEU A 88 -1.15 -4.43 -0.98
N LEU A 89 -0.40 -3.44 -1.41
CA LEU A 89 0.76 -3.59 -2.26
C LEU A 89 1.91 -2.82 -1.63
N SER A 90 3.10 -3.40 -1.63
CA SER A 90 4.31 -2.71 -1.22
C SER A 90 5.53 -3.18 -1.99
N THR A 91 6.44 -2.25 -2.29
CA THR A 91 7.78 -2.56 -2.82
C THR A 91 8.91 -2.40 -1.78
N ILE A 92 8.57 -1.96 -0.57
CA ILE A 92 9.54 -1.64 0.50
C ILE A 92 9.29 -2.44 1.79
N HIS A 93 8.04 -2.79 2.09
CA HIS A 93 7.69 -3.48 3.33
C HIS A 93 7.62 -4.99 3.10
N LYS A 94 8.24 -5.74 4.01
CA LYS A 94 8.02 -7.18 4.14
C LYS A 94 6.59 -7.46 4.67
N PRO A 95 6.01 -8.63 4.38
CA PRO A 95 4.69 -9.07 4.85
C PRO A 95 4.78 -9.49 6.31
N GLU A 96 4.97 -8.50 7.18
CA GLU A 96 5.11 -8.66 8.61
C GLU A 96 3.90 -8.04 9.32
N ILE A 97 3.34 -8.76 10.30
CA ILE A 97 2.38 -8.20 11.26
C ILE A 97 3.18 -7.73 12.47
N ILE A 98 3.00 -6.47 12.83
CA ILE A 98 3.59 -5.87 14.02
C ILE A 98 2.51 -5.58 15.06
N GLU A 99 2.93 -5.52 16.32
CA GLU A 99 2.09 -5.09 17.43
C GLU A 99 2.41 -3.64 17.79
N ILE A 100 1.39 -2.80 17.81
CA ILE A 100 1.48 -1.38 18.20
C ILE A 100 0.60 -1.13 19.41
N GLN A 101 0.93 -0.11 20.20
CA GLN A 101 0.11 0.34 21.34
C GLN A 101 -0.25 1.82 21.17
N PRO A 102 -1.25 2.15 20.32
CA PRO A 102 -1.69 3.53 20.14
C PRO A 102 -2.53 4.05 21.33
N THR A 103 -3.13 3.13 22.11
CA THR A 103 -3.92 3.44 23.31
C THR A 103 -3.57 2.41 24.41
N ARG A 104 -4.45 2.22 25.41
CA ARG A 104 -4.31 1.18 26.43
C ARG A 104 -4.31 -0.24 25.85
N ASP A 105 -4.92 -0.44 24.68
CA ASP A 105 -4.99 -1.76 24.05
C ASP A 105 -3.98 -1.90 22.92
N SER A 106 -3.30 -3.06 22.86
CA SER A 106 -2.41 -3.38 21.76
C SER A 106 -3.20 -3.79 20.50
N LYS A 107 -2.70 -3.37 19.33
CA LYS A 107 -3.28 -3.68 18.03
C LYS A 107 -2.23 -4.33 17.13
N LYS A 108 -2.60 -5.47 16.53
CA LYS A 108 -1.79 -6.15 15.51
C LYS A 108 -2.17 -5.64 14.12
N ILE A 109 -1.23 -5.02 13.42
CA ILE A 109 -1.42 -4.46 12.08
C ILE A 109 -0.27 -4.84 11.14
N PRO A 110 -0.47 -4.87 9.81
CA PRO A 110 0.61 -5.03 8.86
C PRO A 110 1.60 -3.86 8.95
N LYS A 111 2.89 -4.15 8.77
CA LYS A 111 3.95 -3.14 8.75
C LYS A 111 3.71 -2.05 7.70
N VAL A 112 3.16 -2.41 6.54
CA VAL A 112 2.77 -1.45 5.48
C VAL A 112 1.68 -0.46 5.95
N VAL A 113 0.74 -0.91 6.79
CA VAL A 113 -0.30 -0.04 7.36
C VAL A 113 0.33 0.90 8.39
N HIS A 114 1.24 0.39 9.21
CA HIS A 114 1.98 1.24 10.14
C HIS A 114 2.83 2.30 9.43
N GLY A 115 3.54 1.90 8.37
CA GLY A 115 4.36 2.81 7.55
C GLY A 115 3.55 3.97 6.98
N TYR A 116 2.35 3.70 6.45
CA TYR A 116 1.47 4.76 5.95
C TYR A 116 0.95 5.67 7.05
N ASN A 117 0.51 5.12 8.18
CA ASN A 117 0.01 5.94 9.29
C ASN A 117 1.09 6.93 9.78
N ASN A 118 2.36 6.54 9.71
CA ASN A 118 3.48 7.41 10.06
C ASN A 118 3.82 8.42 8.95
N SER A 119 3.62 8.09 7.67
CA SER A 119 3.92 9.00 6.55
C SER A 119 2.80 10.00 6.26
N MET A 120 1.54 9.61 6.43
CA MET A 120 0.37 10.43 6.10
C MET A 120 -0.05 11.41 7.19
N GLY A 121 0.54 11.32 8.38
CA GLY A 121 0.36 12.34 9.41
C GLY A 121 0.70 13.75 8.93
N GLY A 122 1.48 13.91 7.85
CA GLY A 122 1.72 15.21 7.20
C GLY A 122 0.58 15.70 6.29
N VAL A 123 -0.13 14.80 5.61
CA VAL A 123 -1.20 15.14 4.64
C VAL A 123 -2.52 15.43 5.37
N ASP A 124 -2.92 14.57 6.31
CA ASP A 124 -4.17 14.74 7.08
C ASP A 124 -4.16 16.03 7.92
N ARG A 125 -2.98 16.48 8.35
CA ARG A 125 -2.81 17.76 9.05
C ARG A 125 -3.05 18.95 8.12
N ILE A 126 -2.63 18.89 6.87
CA ILE A 126 -2.82 19.99 5.91
C ILE A 126 -4.31 20.07 5.52
N ASP A 127 -4.97 18.94 5.29
CA ASP A 127 -6.40 18.91 4.98
C ASP A 127 -7.27 19.41 6.14
N GLN A 128 -6.86 19.16 7.40
CA GLN A 128 -7.51 19.74 8.57
C GLN A 128 -7.39 21.28 8.64
N HIS A 129 -6.29 21.87 8.18
CA HIS A 129 -6.11 23.32 8.19
C HIS A 129 -6.76 24.01 6.98
N LEU A 130 -7.00 23.30 5.88
CA LEU A 130 -7.68 23.83 4.69
C LEU A 130 -9.22 23.78 4.79
N THR A 131 -9.75 23.13 5.83
CA THR A 131 -11.21 23.02 6.07
C THR A 131 -11.71 23.98 7.17
N ASN A 132 -10.93 25.01 7.53
CA ASN A 132 -11.34 26.09 8.44
C ASN A 132 -11.51 27.42 7.71
#